data_AF-A0A951KML9-F1
#
_entry.id   AF-A0A951KML9-F1
#
_cell.length_a   1.000
_cell.length_b   1.000
_cell.length_c   1.000
_cell.angle_alpha   90.00
_cell.angle_beta   90.00
_cell.angle_gamma   90.00
#
_symmetry.space_group_name_H-M   'P 1'
#
loop_
_entity.id
_entity.type
_entity.pdbx_description
1 polymer ?
#
loop_
_entity_poly.entity_id
_entity_poly.type
_entity_poly.pdbx_seq_one_letter_code
_entity_poly.pdbx_strand_id
1 'polypeptide(L)'
;DPDVFALWHSSRADGGANYAGLRDPQIDQMLTDGRAATSESRRIQIYGQFQRRWAELLPSLPLYQSVLAYDVDQAIAVPEQSSAFVTARADRFMLLDDWTIPQR
;
A
#
# COMPACT_ATOMS: atom_id res chain seq x y z
N ASP A 1 2.32 5.69 -3.83
CA ASP A 1 3.34 5.78 -2.77
C ASP A 1 2.64 5.81 -1.40
N PRO A 2 2.57 4.69 -0.68
CA PRO A 2 1.88 4.63 0.61
C PRO A 2 2.79 5.06 1.76
N ASP A 3 2.27 5.91 2.65
CA ASP A 3 2.94 6.27 3.90
C ASP A 3 2.98 5.05 4.86
N VAL A 4 4.19 4.55 5.10
CA VAL A 4 4.44 3.37 5.94
C VAL A 4 5.12 3.70 7.29
N PHE A 5 5.08 4.96 7.71
CA PHE A 5 5.70 5.40 8.97
C PHE A 5 5.21 4.59 10.18
N ALA A 6 3.90 4.29 10.23
CA ALA A 6 3.31 3.54 11.34
C ALA A 6 3.93 2.15 11.52
N LEU A 7 4.41 1.55 10.43
CA LEU A 7 4.96 0.21 10.37
C LEU A 7 6.47 0.17 10.66
N TRP A 8 7.21 1.24 10.34
CA TRP A 8 8.67 1.16 10.28
C TRP A 8 9.43 2.25 11.04
N HIS A 9 8.76 3.31 11.49
CA HIS A 9 9.44 4.35 12.28
C HIS A 9 9.73 3.85 13.70
N SER A 10 10.89 4.20 14.26
CA SER A 10 11.36 3.74 15.57
C SER A 10 10.43 4.11 16.72
N SER A 11 9.78 5.28 16.63
CA SER A 11 8.77 5.73 17.62
C SER A 11 7.52 4.83 17.69
N ARG A 12 7.38 3.86 16.77
CA ARG A 12 6.30 2.87 16.75
C ARG A 12 6.76 1.48 17.19
N ALA A 13 8.02 1.32 17.59
CA ALA A 13 8.56 0.05 18.06
C ALA A 13 8.01 -0.36 19.43
N ASP A 14 7.70 0.61 20.30
CA ASP A 14 7.15 0.36 21.63
C ASP A 14 5.63 0.54 21.61
N GLY A 15 4.89 -0.58 21.55
CA GLY A 15 3.42 -0.58 21.60
C GLY A 15 2.73 -0.09 20.31
N GLY A 16 3.47 0.10 19.22
CA GLY A 16 2.94 0.43 17.90
C GLY A 16 3.00 -0.74 16.91
N ALA A 17 2.78 -0.45 15.63
CA ALA A 17 2.73 -1.45 14.56
C ALA A 17 4.11 -1.84 13.98
N ASN A 18 5.20 -1.26 14.50
CA ASN A 18 6.55 -1.70 14.15
C ASN A 18 6.93 -2.94 14.98
N TYR A 19 6.31 -4.06 14.61
CA TYR A 19 6.49 -5.34 15.32
C TYR A 19 7.89 -5.94 15.16
N ALA A 20 8.63 -5.52 14.14
CA ALA A 20 10.03 -5.91 13.97
C ALA A 20 10.96 -5.25 15.00
N GLY A 21 10.48 -4.23 15.72
CA GLY A 21 11.31 -3.44 16.63
C GLY A 21 12.41 -2.67 15.90
N LEU A 22 12.20 -2.35 14.62
CA LEU A 22 13.19 -1.66 13.79
C LEU A 22 13.51 -0.28 14.37
N ARG A 23 14.80 -0.01 14.57
CA ARG A 23 15.31 1.31 15.01
C ARG A 23 16.51 1.69 14.16
N ASP A 24 16.28 2.53 13.16
CA ASP A 24 17.32 3.05 12.27
C ASP A 24 17.08 4.55 12.01
N PRO A 25 18.00 5.44 12.41
CA PRO A 25 17.79 6.89 12.26
C PRO A 25 17.66 7.36 10.80
N GLN A 26 18.24 6.62 9.83
CA GLN A 26 18.11 6.97 8.42
C GLN A 26 16.70 6.65 7.92
N ILE A 27 16.16 5.48 8.30
CA ILE A 27 14.76 5.11 8.08
C ILE A 27 13.83 6.17 8.68
N ASP A 28 14.06 6.57 9.94
CA ASP A 28 13.22 7.55 10.63
C ASP A 28 13.19 8.91 9.90
N GLN A 29 14.36 9.39 9.48
CA GLN A 29 14.48 10.62 8.72
C GLN A 29 13.75 10.53 7.38
N MET A 30 13.98 9.46 6.61
CA MET A 30 13.34 9.27 5.30
C MET A 30 11.81 9.18 5.42
N LEU A 31 11.29 8.49 6.43
CA LEU A 31 9.84 8.39 6.65
C LEU A 31 9.24 9.73 7.06
N THR A 32 9.95 10.52 7.87
CA THR A 32 9.51 11.87 8.27
C THR A 32 9.52 12.83 7.06
N ASP A 33 10.60 12.82 6.28
CA ASP A 33 10.73 13.66 5.09
C ASP A 33 9.74 13.26 4.00
N GLY A 34 9.51 11.96 3.79
CA GLY A 34 8.56 11.43 2.83
C GLY A 34 7.12 11.87 3.14
N ARG A 35 6.75 11.89 4.43
CA ARG A 35 5.45 12.42 4.88
C ARG A 35 5.33 13.93 4.71
N ALA A 36 6.40 14.69 4.93
CA ALA A 36 6.40 16.15 4.81
C ALA A 36 6.49 16.65 3.36
N ALA A 37 6.96 15.82 2.43
CA ALA A 37 7.19 16.22 1.05
C ALA A 37 5.88 16.45 0.28
N THR A 38 5.73 17.67 -0.26
CA THR A 38 4.58 18.09 -1.05
C THR A 38 4.68 17.64 -2.52
N SER A 39 5.90 17.61 -3.07
CA SER A 39 6.18 17.13 -4.41
C SER A 39 6.12 15.60 -4.49
N GLU A 40 5.34 15.08 -5.44
CA GLU A 40 5.24 13.64 -5.71
C GLU A 40 6.58 13.05 -6.16
N SER A 41 7.30 13.72 -7.06
CA SER A 41 8.60 13.24 -7.53
C SER A 41 9.61 13.16 -6.39
N ARG A 42 9.56 14.10 -5.45
CA ARG A 42 10.40 14.08 -4.25
C ARG A 42 10.02 12.93 -3.32
N ARG A 43 8.72 12.70 -3.09
CA ARG A 43 8.25 11.56 -2.29
C ARG A 43 8.73 10.23 -2.87
N ILE A 44 8.54 10.01 -4.17
CA ILE A 44 9.00 8.80 -4.87
C ILE A 44 10.51 8.57 -4.66
N GLN A 45 11.32 9.61 -4.80
CA GLN A 45 12.77 9.51 -4.58
C GLN A 45 13.14 9.15 -3.14
N ILE A 46 12.44 9.71 -2.15
CA ILE A 46 12.69 9.44 -0.73
C ILE A 46 12.27 8.01 -0.39
N TYR A 47 11.06 7.59 -0.76
CA TYR A 47 10.60 6.24 -0.46
C TYR A 47 11.39 5.17 -1.20
N GLY A 48 11.91 5.46 -2.39
CA GLY A 48 12.86 4.57 -3.08
C GLY A 48 14.17 4.39 -2.31
N GLN A 49 14.66 5.42 -1.59
CA GLN A 49 15.82 5.28 -0.71
C GLN A 49 15.47 4.49 0.55
N PHE A 50 14.31 4.77 1.16
CA PHE A 50 13.80 4.00 2.30
C PHE A 50 13.71 2.52 1.96
N GLN A 51 13.13 2.15 0.82
CA GLN A 51 12.98 0.76 0.39
C GLN A 51 14.32 0.05 0.23
N ARG A 52 15.34 0.72 -0.31
CA ARG A 52 16.71 0.16 -0.41
C ARG A 52 17.29 -0.14 0.98
N ARG A 53 17.26 0.85 1.88
CA ARG A 53 17.77 0.68 3.25
C ARG A 53 16.99 -0.38 4.02
N TRP A 54 15.67 -0.39 3.86
CA TRP A 54 14.81 -1.39 4.48
C TRP A 54 15.14 -2.80 3.99
N ALA A 55 15.42 -2.98 2.69
CA ALA A 55 15.83 -4.26 2.12
C ALA A 55 17.21 -4.72 2.61
N GLU A 56 18.15 -3.78 2.83
CA GLU A 56 19.46 -4.07 3.43
C GLU A 56 19.34 -4.55 4.88
N LEU A 57 18.45 -3.93 5.66
CA LEU A 57 18.22 -4.26 7.07
C LEU A 57 17.37 -5.52 7.26
N LEU A 58 16.55 -5.85 6.26
CA LEU A 58 15.65 -7.00 6.23
C LEU A 58 14.82 -7.18 7.52
N PRO A 59 14.13 -6.13 8.01
CA PRO A 59 13.38 -6.21 9.28
C PRO A 59 12.15 -7.13 9.17
N SER A 60 11.69 -7.41 7.95
CA SER A 60 10.74 -8.48 7.67
C SER A 60 11.01 -9.06 6.29
N LEU A 61 10.54 -10.28 6.05
CA LEU A 61 10.65 -10.97 4.76
C LEU A 61 9.38 -10.77 3.95
N PRO A 62 9.41 -10.03 2.82
CA PRO A 62 8.29 -9.99 1.90
C PRO A 62 8.04 -11.39 1.32
N LEU A 63 6.79 -11.87 1.38
CA LEU A 63 6.42 -13.19 0.85
C LEU A 63 5.77 -13.07 -0.53
N TYR A 64 4.62 -12.40 -0.62
CA TYR A 64 3.87 -12.17 -1.84
C TYR A 64 2.84 -11.07 -1.63
N GLN A 65 2.29 -10.54 -2.72
CA GLN A 65 1.10 -9.69 -2.71
C GLN A 65 -0.11 -10.52 -3.17
N SER A 66 -1.11 -10.68 -2.31
CA SER A 66 -2.32 -11.44 -2.66
C SER A 66 -3.16 -10.67 -3.66
N VAL A 67 -3.69 -11.39 -4.66
CA VAL A 67 -4.77 -10.89 -5.52
C VAL A 67 -6.08 -11.45 -5.00
N LEU A 68 -7.08 -10.60 -4.75
CA LEU A 68 -8.42 -11.06 -4.39
C LEU A 68 -9.23 -11.33 -5.66
N ALA A 69 -9.48 -12.60 -5.96
CA ALA A 69 -10.45 -12.99 -6.97
C ALA A 69 -11.86 -13.00 -6.34
N TYR A 70 -12.85 -12.51 -7.09
CA TYR A 70 -14.26 -12.55 -6.71
C TYR A 70 -15.11 -12.74 -7.97
N ASP A 71 -16.24 -13.44 -7.83
CA ASP A 71 -17.18 -13.67 -8.92
C ASP A 71 -18.34 -12.68 -8.83
N VAL A 72 -18.85 -12.28 -10.00
CA VAL A 72 -20.03 -11.44 -10.16
C VAL A 72 -21.03 -12.19 -11.04
N ASP A 73 -22.32 -11.98 -10.80
CA ASP A 73 -23.37 -12.57 -11.65
C ASP A 73 -23.18 -12.17 -13.12
N GLN A 74 -23.36 -13.10 -14.05
CA GLN A 74 -23.17 -12.86 -15.49
C GLN A 74 -24.13 -11.82 -16.07
N ALA A 75 -25.25 -11.55 -15.39
CA ALA A 75 -26.18 -10.49 -15.76
C ALA A 75 -25.64 -9.08 -15.48
N ILE A 76 -24.52 -8.94 -14.77
CA ILE A 76 -23.91 -7.66 -14.44
C ILE A 76 -22.73 -7.42 -15.39
N ALA A 77 -22.80 -6.31 -16.13
CA ALA A 77 -21.68 -5.80 -16.89
C ALA A 77 -20.77 -4.98 -15.97
N VAL A 78 -19.54 -5.47 -15.80
CA VAL A 78 -18.49 -4.85 -14.98
C VAL A 78 -17.49 -4.15 -15.92
N PRO A 79 -17.19 -2.85 -15.72
CA PRO A 79 -16.19 -2.15 -16.53
C PRO A 79 -14.81 -2.82 -16.43
N GLU A 80 -14.03 -2.85 -17.52
CA GLU A 80 -12.67 -3.42 -17.51
C GLU A 80 -11.78 -2.82 -16.41
N GLN A 81 -11.94 -1.52 -16.12
CA GLN A 81 -11.19 -0.83 -15.05
C GLN A 81 -11.51 -1.35 -13.64
N SER A 82 -12.67 -1.99 -13.44
CA SER A 82 -13.08 -2.57 -12.15
C SER A 82 -12.37 -3.88 -11.80
N SER A 83 -11.66 -4.47 -12.76
CA SER A 83 -10.87 -5.68 -12.55
C SER A 83 -9.44 -5.39 -12.07
N ALA A 84 -9.02 -4.11 -12.09
CA ALA A 84 -7.66 -3.72 -11.78
C ALA A 84 -7.43 -3.65 -10.27
N PHE A 85 -6.79 -4.70 -9.73
CA PHE A 85 -6.18 -4.74 -8.39
C PHE A 85 -7.14 -4.54 -7.21
N VAL A 86 -7.92 -5.58 -6.90
CA VAL A 86 -8.58 -5.70 -5.59
C VAL A 86 -7.57 -6.23 -4.57
N THR A 87 -7.00 -5.33 -3.78
CA THR A 87 -5.98 -5.66 -2.76
C THR A 87 -6.59 -5.82 -1.37
N ALA A 88 -7.65 -5.06 -1.07
CA ALA A 88 -8.49 -5.20 0.10
C ALA A 88 -9.91 -5.61 -0.31
N ARG A 89 -10.65 -6.25 0.62
CA ARG A 89 -12.05 -6.66 0.39
C ARG A 89 -12.97 -5.49 0.04
N ALA A 90 -12.65 -4.28 0.48
CA ALA A 90 -13.43 -3.09 0.18
C ALA A 90 -13.22 -2.57 -1.26
N ASP A 91 -12.03 -2.80 -1.85
CA ASP A 91 -11.66 -2.26 -3.16
C ASP A 91 -12.61 -2.69 -4.28
N ARG A 92 -13.22 -3.89 -4.16
CA ARG A 92 -14.21 -4.41 -5.12
C ARG A 92 -15.47 -3.55 -5.25
N PHE A 93 -15.73 -2.67 -4.30
CA PHE A 93 -16.89 -1.78 -4.30
C PHE A 93 -16.56 -0.37 -4.81
N MET A 94 -15.30 -0.05 -5.11
CA MET A 94 -14.90 1.32 -5.52
C MET A 94 -15.55 1.76 -6.84
N LEU A 95 -15.89 0.83 -7.72
CA LEU A 95 -16.47 1.10 -9.03
C LEU A 95 -17.89 0.53 -9.16
N LEU A 96 -18.57 0.32 -8.01
CA LEU A 96 -19.92 -0.23 -7.97
C LEU A 96 -20.93 0.64 -8.73
N ASP A 97 -20.75 1.95 -8.71
CA ASP A 97 -21.63 2.90 -9.41
C ASP A 97 -21.57 2.77 -10.95
N ASP A 98 -20.49 2.18 -11.48
CA ASP A 98 -20.30 1.98 -12.91
C ASP A 98 -20.83 0.61 -13.39
N TRP A 99 -21.35 -0.22 -12.48
CA TRP A 99 -21.89 -1.53 -12.83
C TRP A 99 -23.29 -1.38 -13.43
N THR A 100 -23.55 -2.12 -14.50
CA THR A 100 -24.85 -2.05 -15.20
C THR A 100 -25.45 -3.43 -15.40
N ILE A 101 -26.77 -3.47 -15.53
CA ILE A 101 -27.50 -4.67 -15.96
C ILE A 101 -27.89 -4.41 -17.43
N PRO A 102 -27.31 -5.13 -18.41
CA PRO A 102 -27.69 -4.97 -19.81
C PRO A 102 -29.19 -5.26 -19.98
N GLN A 103 -29.91 -4.32 -20.59
CA GLN A 103 -31.29 -4.55 -21.01
C GLN A 103 -31.28 -5.46 -22.25
N ARG A 104 -32.19 -6.44 -22.29
CA ARG A 104 -32.36 -7.36 -23.43
C ARG A 104 -32.82 -6.63 -24.71
#